data_AF-R2SDP3-F1
#
_entry.id   AF-R2SDP3-F1
#
_cell.length_a   1.000
_cell.length_b   1.000
_cell.length_c   1.000
_cell.angle_alpha   90.00
_cell.angle_beta   90.00
_cell.angle_gamma   90.00
#
_symmetry.space_group_name_H-M   'P 1'
#
loop_
_entity.id
_entity.type
_entity.pdbx_description
1 polymer ?
#
loop_
_entity_poly.entity_id
_entity_poly.type
_entity_poly.pdbx_seq_one_letter_code
_entity_poly.pdbx_strand_id
1 'polypeptide(L)'
;MKVSFTQHEVEIISSHLSLAKEKTKASVAQEVENMVSLLQSEQGKQYIEDDEQRAYTLDQYKSTAEKLAEVTEDEFQKIDLSSADMLR
;
A
#
# COMPACT_ATOMS: atom_id res chain seq x y z
N MET A 1 -17.14 6.69 -4.03
CA MET A 1 -15.73 6.37 -4.32
C MET A 1 -15.70 5.69 -5.68
N LYS A 2 -14.93 6.21 -6.64
CA LYS A 2 -14.83 5.60 -7.99
C LYS A 2 -13.93 4.37 -8.03
N VAL A 3 -13.07 4.22 -7.03
CA VAL A 3 -12.06 3.16 -6.91
C VAL A 3 -12.38 2.32 -5.68
N SER A 4 -12.23 1.00 -5.76
CA SER A 4 -12.34 0.10 -4.61
C SER A 4 -11.01 -0.61 -4.37
N PHE A 5 -10.62 -0.69 -3.10
CA PHE A 5 -9.44 -1.44 -2.67
C PHE A 5 -9.84 -2.88 -2.32
N THR A 6 -8.99 -3.83 -2.69
CA THR A 6 -9.05 -5.22 -2.20
C THR A 6 -8.57 -5.27 -0.74
N GLN A 7 -8.80 -6.41 -0.08
CA GLN A 7 -8.34 -6.59 1.29
C GLN A 7 -6.82 -6.36 1.45
N HIS A 8 -5.99 -6.94 0.58
CA HIS A 8 -4.54 -6.77 0.65
C HIS A 8 -4.11 -5.31 0.48
N GLU A 9 -4.77 -4.57 -0.42
CA GLU A 9 -4.47 -3.15 -0.61
C GLU A 9 -4.90 -2.30 0.59
N VAL A 10 -6.01 -2.66 1.25
CA VAL A 10 -6.43 -2.04 2.51
C VAL A 10 -5.43 -2.34 3.63
N GLU A 11 -4.90 -3.57 3.71
CA GLU A 11 -3.85 -3.94 4.66
C GLU A 11 -2.56 -3.15 4.43
N ILE A 12 -2.14 -2.96 3.17
CA ILE A 12 -1.01 -2.10 2.80
C ILE A 12 -1.26 -0.67 3.28
N ILE A 13 -2.41 -0.08 2.94
CA ILE A 13 -2.76 1.30 3.34
C ILE A 13 -2.77 1.44 4.87
N SER A 14 -3.42 0.52 5.58
CA SER A 14 -3.51 0.53 7.05
C SER A 14 -2.13 0.42 7.71
N SER A 15 -1.27 -0.46 7.19
CA SER A 15 0.09 -0.64 7.68
C SER A 15 0.91 0.63 7.55
N HIS A 16 0.88 1.28 6.38
CA HIS A 16 1.62 2.52 6.13
C HIS A 16 1.03 3.72 6.88
N LEU A 17 -0.29 3.80 7.02
CA LEU A 17 -0.95 4.82 7.83
C LEU A 17 -0.57 4.73 9.31
N SER A 18 -0.29 3.52 9.82
CA SER A 18 0.16 3.31 11.20
C SER A 18 1.61 3.75 11.45
N LEU A 19 2.43 3.77 10.40
CA LEU A 19 3.86 4.15 10.43
C LEU A 19 4.09 5.61 10.04
N ALA A 20 3.22 6.19 9.22
CA ALA A 20 3.37 7.54 8.71
C ALA A 20 3.24 8.58 9.84
N LYS A 21 4.15 9.57 9.84
CA LYS A 21 4.11 10.71 10.79
C LYS A 21 2.85 11.55 10.63
N GLU A 22 2.39 11.70 9.40
CA GLU A 22 1.15 12.38 9.04
C GLU A 22 0.19 11.35 8.46
N LYS A 23 -1.09 11.38 8.84
CA LYS A 23 -2.11 10.43 8.38
C LYS A 23 -2.87 10.99 7.16
N THR A 24 -2.12 11.39 6.13
CA THR A 24 -2.65 11.97 4.91
C THR A 24 -2.52 10.99 3.75
N LYS A 25 -3.28 11.19 2.68
CA LYS A 25 -3.11 10.41 1.45
C LYS A 25 -1.69 10.55 0.91
N ALA A 26 -1.16 11.77 0.95
CA ALA A 26 0.14 12.09 0.38
C ALA A 26 1.28 11.32 1.08
N SER A 27 1.26 11.25 2.42
CA SER A 27 2.28 10.50 3.17
C SER A 27 2.19 9.00 2.89
N VAL A 28 0.99 8.43 2.88
CA VAL A 28 0.80 7.00 2.61
C VAL A 28 1.19 6.67 1.17
N ALA A 29 0.79 7.49 0.19
CA ALA A 29 1.17 7.29 -1.21
C ALA A 29 2.70 7.30 -1.38
N GLN A 30 3.39 8.24 -0.73
CA GLN A 30 4.85 8.30 -0.78
C GLN A 30 5.51 7.05 -0.19
N GLU A 31 5.04 6.55 0.95
CA GLU A 31 5.58 5.33 1.56
C GLU A 31 5.31 4.08 0.70
N VAL A 32 4.12 3.98 0.10
CA VAL A 32 3.77 2.91 -0.84
C VAL A 32 4.67 2.95 -2.08
N GLU A 33 4.92 4.13 -2.66
CA GLU A 33 5.85 4.31 -3.79
C GLU A 33 7.31 3.97 -3.43
N ASN A 34 7.74 4.30 -2.21
CA ASN A 34 9.06 3.91 -1.69
C ASN A 34 9.18 2.38 -1.63
N MET A 35 8.13 1.69 -1.17
CA MET A 35 8.10 0.23 -1.13
C MET A 35 8.09 -0.40 -2.53
N VAL A 36 7.36 0.17 -3.50
CA VAL A 36 7.46 -0.25 -4.92
C VAL A 36 8.90 -0.16 -5.40
N SER A 37 9.57 0.97 -5.16
CA SER A 37 10.96 1.19 -5.56
C SER A 37 11.92 0.20 -4.89
N LEU A 38 11.73 -0.07 -3.59
CA LEU A 38 12.52 -1.05 -2.85
C LEU A 38 12.36 -2.45 -3.42
N LEU A 39 11.12 -2.91 -3.64
CA LEU A 39 10.81 -4.25 -4.16
C LEU A 39 11.30 -4.48 -5.60
N GLN A 40 11.40 -3.40 -6.40
CA GLN A 40 12.01 -3.46 -7.74
C GLN A 40 13.53 -3.48 -7.72
N SER A 41 14.16 -3.04 -6.62
CA SER A 41 15.61 -2.98 -6.49
C SER A 41 16.23 -4.32 -6.12
N GLU A 42 17.54 -4.44 -6.29
CA GLU A 42 18.30 -5.60 -5.77
C GLU A 42 18.22 -5.73 -4.24
N GLN A 43 18.01 -4.63 -3.52
CA GLN A 43 17.80 -4.67 -2.07
C GLN A 43 16.48 -5.34 -1.72
N GLY A 44 15.44 -5.19 -2.53
CA GLY A 44 14.16 -5.90 -2.35
C GLY A 44 14.32 -7.41 -2.32
N LYS A 45 15.26 -7.95 -3.09
CA LYS A 45 15.59 -9.39 -3.11
C LYS A 45 16.20 -9.88 -1.78
N GLN A 46 16.78 -8.98 -0.99
CA GLN A 46 17.34 -9.32 0.32
C GLN A 46 16.25 -9.47 1.40
N TYR A 47 15.06 -8.92 1.17
CA TYR A 47 13.92 -9.01 2.11
C TYR A 47 12.93 -10.10 1.74
N ILE A 48 12.80 -10.40 0.44
CA ILE A 48 11.96 -11.49 -0.07
C ILE A 48 12.80 -12.31 -1.05
N GLU A 49 13.34 -13.43 -0.57
CA GLU A 49 14.19 -14.34 -1.34
C GLU A 49 13.42 -15.06 -2.45
N ASP A 50 12.13 -15.35 -2.22
CA ASP A 50 11.26 -15.97 -3.19
C ASP A 50 10.80 -14.96 -4.26
N ASP A 51 11.18 -15.22 -5.52
CA ASP A 51 10.89 -14.33 -6.64
C ASP A 51 9.39 -14.22 -6.96
N GLU A 52 8.62 -15.30 -6.80
CA GLU A 52 7.17 -15.30 -7.05
C GLU A 52 6.44 -14.50 -5.97
N GLN A 53 6.81 -14.71 -4.71
CA GLN A 53 6.27 -13.94 -3.59
C GLN A 53 6.63 -12.45 -3.71
N ARG A 54 7.86 -12.13 -4.14
CA ARG A 54 8.28 -10.74 -4.38
C ARG A 54 7.48 -10.11 -5.51
N ALA A 55 7.29 -10.82 -6.61
CA ALA A 55 6.50 -10.35 -7.75
C ALA A 55 5.04 -10.09 -7.35
N TYR A 56 4.41 -11.04 -6.64
CA TYR A 56 3.05 -10.86 -6.12
C TYR A 56 2.94 -9.64 -5.20
N THR A 57 3.88 -9.49 -4.27
CA THR A 57 3.91 -8.35 -3.34
C THR A 57 4.07 -7.03 -4.09
N LEU A 58 4.99 -6.97 -5.06
CA LEU A 58 5.21 -5.80 -5.89
C LEU A 58 3.94 -5.40 -6.67
N ASP A 59 3.20 -6.37 -7.21
CA ASP A 59 1.96 -6.09 -7.93
C ASP A 59 0.88 -5.51 -7.02
N GLN A 60 0.73 -6.00 -5.78
CA GLN A 60 -0.19 -5.40 -4.80
C GLN A 60 0.18 -3.96 -4.46
N TYR A 61 1.47 -3.68 -4.28
CA TYR A 61 1.98 -2.34 -3.99
C TYR A 61 1.77 -1.37 -5.16
N LYS A 62 2.03 -1.82 -6.41
CA LYS A 62 1.78 -1.01 -7.61
C LYS A 62 0.31 -0.69 -7.78
N SER A 63 -0.56 -1.70 -7.68
CA SER A 63 -2.01 -1.51 -7.76
C SER A 63 -2.51 -0.54 -6.68
N THR A 64 -1.98 -0.64 -5.45
CA THR A 64 -2.29 0.31 -4.37
C THR A 64 -1.86 1.73 -4.73
N ALA A 65 -0.62 1.92 -5.23
CA ALA A 65 -0.10 3.24 -5.61
C ALA A 65 -0.94 3.90 -6.72
N GLU A 66 -1.27 3.14 -7.77
CA GLU A 66 -2.10 3.61 -8.89
C GLU A 66 -3.48 4.07 -8.39
N LYS A 67 -4.13 3.27 -7.54
CA LYS A 67 -5.42 3.61 -6.94
C LYS A 67 -5.35 4.82 -5.99
N LEU A 68 -4.27 4.98 -5.23
CA LEU A 68 -4.06 6.15 -4.38
C LEU A 68 -3.86 7.44 -5.19
N ALA A 69 -3.31 7.34 -6.40
CA ALA A 69 -3.21 8.48 -7.32
C ALA A 69 -4.59 8.93 -7.82
N GLU A 70 -5.55 8.01 -7.95
CA GLU A 70 -6.90 8.29 -8.46
C GLU A 70 -7.87 8.84 -7.41
N VAL A 71 -7.59 8.68 -6.11
CA VAL A 71 -8.47 9.17 -5.03
C VAL A 71 -8.05 10.55 -4.52
N THR A 72 -9.04 11.34 -4.13
CA THR A 72 -8.82 12.60 -3.39
C THR A 72 -8.52 12.35 -1.92
N GLU A 73 -8.02 13.36 -1.19
CA GLU A 73 -7.82 13.26 0.26
C GLU A 73 -9.14 12.95 0.99
N ASP A 74 -10.24 13.60 0.60
CA ASP A 74 -11.56 13.37 1.21
C ASP A 74 -12.11 11.95 0.97
N GLU A 75 -11.76 11.33 -0.16
CA GLU A 75 -12.10 9.94 -0.44
C GLU A 75 -11.19 8.97 0.31
N PHE A 76 -9.90 9.30 0.40
CA PHE A 76 -8.92 8.52 1.16
C PHE A 76 -9.33 8.39 2.64
N GLN A 77 -9.74 9.48 3.28
CA GLN A 77 -10.21 9.48 4.69
C GLN A 77 -11.49 8.66 4.91
N LYS A 78 -12.18 8.25 3.84
CA LYS A 78 -13.39 7.42 3.88
C LYS A 78 -13.14 5.96 3.56
N ILE A 79 -11.89 5.56 3.30
CA ILE A 79 -11.53 4.17 3.08
C ILE A 79 -11.84 3.38 4.36
N ASP A 80 -12.61 2.31 4.22
CA ASP A 80 -12.90 1.41 5.33
C ASP A 80 -11.68 0.52 5.63
N LEU A 81 -10.94 0.87 6.68
CA LEU A 81 -9.77 0.14 7.14
C LEU A 81 -10.11 -1.00 8.11
N SER A 82 -11.40 -1.22 8.45
CA SER A 82 -11.80 -2.25 9.42
C SER A 82 -11.46 -3.67 8.96
N SER A 83 -11.36 -3.89 7.66
CA SER A 83 -10.93 -5.17 7.09
C SER A 83 -9.47 -5.53 7.40
N ALA A 84 -8.62 -4.55 7.73
CA ALA A 84 -7.25 -4.79 8.14
C ALA A 84 -7.09 -5.21 9.63
N ASP A 85 -8.12 -5.02 10.47
CA ASP A 85 -8.08 -5.37 11.89
C ASP A 85 -8.41 -6.86 12.16
N MET A 86 -8.95 -7.59 11.18
CA MET A 86 -9.36 -9.01 11.36
C MET A 86 -8.19 -10.00 11.44
N LEU A 87 -6.94 -9.54 11.36
CA LEU A 87 -5.72 -10.36 11.44
C LEU A 87 -4.87 -10.08 12.69
N ARG A 88 -5.37 -9.28 13.65
CA ARG A 88 -4.71 -9.02 14.95
C ARG A 88 -5.30 -9.81 16.10
#